data_AF-A5G2M7-F1
#
_entry.id   AF-A5G2M7-F1
#
_cell.length_a   1.000
_cell.length_b   1.000
_cell.length_c   1.000
_cell.angle_alpha   90.00
_cell.angle_beta   90.00
_cell.angle_gamma   90.00
#
_symmetry.space_group_name_H-M   'P 1'
#
loop_
_entity.id
_entity.type
_entity.pdbx_description
1 polymer ?
#
loop_
_entity_poly.entity_id
_entity_poly.type
_entity_poly.pdbx_seq_one_letter_code
_entity_poly.pdbx_strand_id
1 'polypeptide(L)'
;MPRSGRLVLVVGPSGAGKDTVLREARRRLGHAPDIVFPRRVITRPPDPAEDHEPVSDDEFQRRAFALSWSAHGLSYGIPASIVGDLDAGRIVVVNVSRAIVADARRRFPCFVVAVTAAPAILAARLAVRRRETAAEIGARLARAAAPVEADAVVANETTPEAAGAAFLGILLRCRDLPCLP
;
A
#
# COMPACT_ATOMS: atom_id res chain seq x y z
N MET A 1 -28.38 -7.44 3.28
CA MET A 1 -27.23 -7.42 4.19
C MET A 1 -26.50 -6.10 4.01
N PRO A 2 -26.03 -5.44 5.07
CA PRO A 2 -25.18 -4.27 4.90
C PRO A 2 -23.92 -4.65 4.13
N ARG A 3 -23.43 -3.72 3.31
CA ARG A 3 -22.28 -3.93 2.45
C ARG A 3 -21.03 -4.12 3.30
N SER A 4 -20.39 -5.29 3.26
CA SER A 4 -19.10 -5.50 3.92
C SER A 4 -18.03 -4.63 3.24
N GLY A 5 -17.23 -3.92 4.04
CA GLY A 5 -16.13 -3.12 3.53
C GLY A 5 -15.05 -3.99 2.89
N ARG A 6 -14.14 -3.37 2.14
CA ARG A 6 -13.07 -4.08 1.45
C ARG A 6 -11.71 -3.45 1.71
N LEU A 7 -10.74 -4.28 2.03
CA LEU A 7 -9.36 -3.88 2.19
C LEU A 7 -8.62 -3.96 0.85
N VAL A 8 -8.31 -2.82 0.26
CA VAL A 8 -7.49 -2.72 -0.96
C VAL A 8 -6.02 -2.73 -0.56
N LEU A 9 -5.32 -3.82 -0.87
CA LEU A 9 -3.91 -4.02 -0.58
C LEU A 9 -3.06 -3.56 -1.76
N VAL A 10 -2.38 -2.43 -1.62
CA VAL A 10 -1.44 -1.93 -2.62
C VAL A 10 -0.06 -2.51 -2.36
N VAL A 11 0.40 -3.36 -3.28
CA VAL A 11 1.67 -4.06 -3.22
C VAL A 11 2.56 -3.69 -4.40
N GLY A 12 3.85 -4.01 -4.32
CA GLY A 12 4.79 -3.72 -5.39
C GLY A 12 6.22 -3.54 -4.88
N PRO A 13 7.23 -3.63 -5.74
CA PRO A 13 8.62 -3.50 -5.33
C PRO A 13 8.94 -2.12 -4.73
N SER A 14 10.06 -2.02 -4.01
CA SER A 14 10.59 -0.71 -3.61
C SER A 14 10.93 0.09 -4.88
N GLY A 15 10.62 1.39 -4.88
CA GLY A 15 10.79 2.23 -6.08
C GLY A 15 9.63 2.19 -7.08
N ALA A 16 8.64 1.29 -6.90
CA ALA A 16 7.46 1.25 -7.78
C ALA A 16 6.57 2.51 -7.68
N GLY A 17 6.78 3.35 -6.67
CA GLY A 17 6.03 4.60 -6.49
C GLY A 17 4.61 4.40 -5.93
N LYS A 18 4.40 3.40 -5.07
CA LYS A 18 3.10 3.14 -4.41
C LYS A 18 2.54 4.38 -3.71
N ASP A 19 3.35 5.04 -2.88
CA ASP A 19 2.92 6.23 -2.15
C ASP A 19 2.59 7.40 -3.09
N THR A 20 3.35 7.53 -4.20
CA THR A 20 3.03 8.48 -5.27
C THR A 20 1.68 8.18 -5.90
N VAL A 21 1.42 6.94 -6.32
CA VAL A 21 0.14 6.52 -6.91
C VAL A 21 -1.03 6.78 -5.95
N LEU A 22 -0.87 6.44 -4.66
CA LEU A 22 -1.89 6.66 -3.64
C LEU A 22 -2.19 8.15 -3.43
N ARG A 23 -1.15 8.98 -3.35
CA ARG A 23 -1.30 10.44 -3.22
C ARG A 23 -2.04 11.03 -4.41
N GLU A 24 -1.68 10.60 -5.62
CA GLU A 24 -2.32 11.04 -6.86
C GLU A 24 -3.79 10.62 -6.93
N ALA A 25 -4.10 9.37 -6.56
CA ALA A 25 -5.47 8.88 -6.52
C ALA A 25 -6.30 9.61 -5.47
N ARG A 26 -5.77 9.83 -4.25
CA ARG A 26 -6.42 10.60 -3.19
C ARG A 26 -6.70 12.03 -3.63
N ARG A 27 -5.74 12.70 -4.30
CA ARG A 27 -5.92 14.05 -4.84
C ARG A 27 -7.06 14.10 -5.86
N ARG A 28 -7.10 13.14 -6.79
CA ARG A 28 -8.11 13.07 -7.85
C ARG A 28 -9.50 12.72 -7.32
N LEU A 29 -9.57 11.83 -6.34
CA LEU A 29 -10.81 11.39 -5.71
C LEU A 29 -11.50 12.54 -4.95
N GLY A 30 -10.71 13.47 -4.39
CA GLY A 30 -11.25 14.57 -3.60
C GLY A 30 -11.90 14.05 -2.32
N HIS A 31 -13.14 14.46 -2.06
CA HIS A 31 -13.90 14.02 -0.88
C HIS A 31 -14.76 12.80 -1.21
N ALA A 32 -14.38 11.64 -0.68
CA ALA A 32 -15.13 10.39 -0.78
C ALA A 32 -15.16 9.69 0.59
N PRO A 33 -16.22 9.88 1.40
CA PRO A 33 -16.28 9.37 2.78
C PRO A 33 -16.34 7.83 2.88
N ASP A 34 -16.58 7.15 1.76
CA ASP A 34 -16.62 5.71 1.63
C ASP A 34 -15.27 5.09 1.21
N ILE A 35 -14.24 5.90 0.97
CA ILE A 35 -12.88 5.44 0.65
C ILE A 35 -11.89 6.10 1.61
N VAL A 36 -11.19 5.29 2.40
CA VAL A 36 -10.24 5.77 3.41
C VAL A 36 -8.82 5.32 3.09
N PHE A 37 -7.87 6.21 3.36
CA PHE A 37 -6.43 5.98 3.19
C PHE A 37 -5.76 6.13 4.56
N PRO A 38 -5.80 5.09 5.41
CA PRO A 38 -5.16 5.14 6.73
C PRO A 38 -3.65 5.32 6.59
N ARG A 39 -3.06 6.11 7.49
CA ARG A 39 -1.60 6.23 7.62
C ARG A 39 -1.06 4.93 8.20
N ARG A 40 0.06 4.47 7.64
CA ARG A 40 0.82 3.37 8.25
C ARG A 40 1.53 3.90 9.49
N VAL A 41 1.62 3.08 10.51
CA VAL A 41 2.52 3.32 11.65
C VAL A 41 3.83 2.61 11.34
N ILE A 42 4.96 3.33 11.38
CA ILE A 42 6.26 2.77 10.97
C ILE A 42 7.33 3.17 11.97
N THR A 43 8.22 2.25 12.33
CA THR A 43 9.38 2.54 13.19
C THR A 43 10.51 3.25 12.45
N ARG A 44 10.15 4.30 11.72
CA ARG A 44 11.07 5.11 10.90
C ARG A 44 10.83 6.59 11.22
N PRO A 45 11.89 7.44 11.14
CA PRO A 45 11.72 8.89 11.14
C PRO A 45 10.78 9.39 10.04
N PRO A 46 10.14 10.57 10.23
CA PRO A 46 9.29 11.18 9.21
C PRO A 46 9.98 11.30 7.85
N ASP A 47 9.22 11.12 6.77
CA ASP A 47 9.70 11.21 5.39
C ASP A 47 8.67 11.93 4.50
N PRO A 48 9.01 13.07 3.86
CA PRO A 48 8.10 13.80 2.98
C PRO A 48 7.53 12.98 1.82
N ALA A 49 8.20 11.88 1.43
CA ALA A 49 7.77 11.02 0.32
C ALA A 49 6.73 9.96 0.72
N GLU A 50 6.53 9.69 2.01
CA GLU A 50 5.57 8.69 2.51
C GLU A 50 4.73 9.25 3.68
N ASP A 51 3.42 9.34 3.47
CA ASP A 51 2.48 9.70 4.53
C ASP A 51 2.31 8.54 5.51
N HIS A 52 3.06 8.60 6.62
CA HIS A 52 3.05 7.61 7.68
C HIS A 52 3.16 8.29 9.06
N GLU A 53 2.68 7.61 10.11
CA GLU A 53 2.87 7.97 11.51
C GLU A 53 4.20 7.37 12.01
N PRO A 54 5.22 8.21 12.27
CA PRO A 54 6.51 7.76 12.77
C PRO A 54 6.42 7.46 14.27
N VAL A 55 6.94 6.32 14.71
CA VAL A 55 6.96 5.90 16.12
C VAL A 55 8.29 5.25 16.49
N SER A 56 8.60 5.15 17.79
CA SER A 56 9.70 4.30 18.27
C SER A 56 9.31 2.81 18.25
N ASP A 57 10.28 1.91 18.34
CA ASP A 57 10.01 0.47 18.47
C ASP A 57 9.17 0.16 19.72
N ASP A 58 9.50 0.78 20.86
CA ASP A 58 8.74 0.61 22.12
C ASP A 58 7.29 1.07 21.98
N GLU A 59 7.06 2.19 21.31
CA GLU A 59 5.71 2.67 21.03
C GLU A 59 4.96 1.74 20.09
N PHE A 60 5.63 1.26 19.04
CA PHE A 60 5.04 0.32 18.09
C PHE A 60 4.53 -0.95 18.80
N GLN A 61 5.30 -1.51 19.75
CA GLN A 61 4.89 -2.70 20.50
C GLN A 61 3.65 -2.48 21.39
N ARG A 62 3.35 -1.23 21.77
CA ARG A 62 2.17 -0.88 22.58
C ARG A 62 0.91 -0.61 21.74
N ARG A 63 1.03 -0.53 20.42
CA ARG A 63 -0.09 -0.20 19.52
C ARG A 63 -0.84 -1.47 19.10
N ALA A 64 -2.16 -1.35 18.93
CA ALA A 64 -2.99 -2.41 18.36
C ALA A 64 -3.06 -2.25 16.82
N PHE A 65 -2.78 -3.33 16.10
CA PHE A 65 -2.75 -3.34 14.64
C PHE A 65 -3.71 -4.35 14.03
N ALA A 66 -4.42 -3.93 12.97
CA ALA A 66 -5.18 -4.82 12.11
C ALA A 66 -4.25 -5.65 11.22
N LEU A 67 -3.08 -5.14 10.85
CA LEU A 67 -2.02 -5.88 10.18
C LEU A 67 -0.67 -5.33 10.66
N SER A 68 0.29 -6.20 10.95
CA SER A 68 1.65 -5.78 11.23
C SER A 68 2.65 -6.74 10.60
N TRP A 69 3.79 -6.21 10.16
CA TRP A 69 4.89 -6.99 9.60
C TRP A 69 6.21 -6.25 9.76
N SER A 70 7.31 -7.00 9.66
CA SER A 70 8.65 -6.43 9.62
C SER A 70 9.23 -6.51 8.20
N ALA A 71 9.94 -5.47 7.78
CA ALA A 71 10.70 -5.48 6.54
C ALA A 71 11.89 -4.54 6.63
N HIS A 72 13.06 -4.97 6.16
CA HIS A 72 14.26 -4.12 6.10
C HIS A 72 14.65 -3.50 7.45
N GLY A 73 14.55 -4.26 8.54
CA GLY A 73 14.88 -3.80 9.89
C GLY A 73 13.86 -2.82 10.51
N LEU A 74 12.71 -2.61 9.86
CA LEU A 74 11.65 -1.73 10.34
C LEU A 74 10.37 -2.52 10.59
N SER A 75 9.56 -2.01 11.50
CA SER A 75 8.22 -2.52 11.80
C SER A 75 7.17 -1.62 11.15
N TYR A 76 6.17 -2.26 10.54
CA TYR A 76 5.07 -1.60 9.83
C TYR A 76 3.75 -2.09 10.39
N GLY A 77 2.83 -1.17 10.62
CA GLY A 77 1.52 -1.44 11.18
C GLY A 77 0.41 -0.70 10.43
N ILE A 78 -0.70 -1.39 10.19
CA ILE A 78 -1.98 -0.78 9.84
C ILE A 78 -2.81 -0.70 11.13
N PRO A 79 -3.21 0.49 11.58
CA PRO A 79 -3.95 0.67 12.83
C PRO A 79 -5.19 -0.23 12.93
N ALA A 80 -5.50 -0.74 14.12
CA ALA A 80 -6.72 -1.53 14.36
C ALA A 80 -8.02 -0.77 14.02
N SER A 81 -7.99 0.56 13.97
CA SER A 81 -9.14 1.40 13.64
C SER A 81 -9.75 1.11 12.26
N ILE A 82 -8.97 0.54 11.32
CA ILE A 82 -9.51 0.19 10.00
C ILE A 82 -10.63 -0.85 10.07
N VAL A 83 -10.72 -1.63 11.15
CA VAL A 83 -11.78 -2.62 11.34
C VAL A 83 -13.13 -1.91 11.39
N GLY A 84 -13.22 -0.79 12.12
CA GLY A 84 -14.44 0.03 12.14
C GLY A 84 -14.79 0.64 10.78
N ASP A 85 -13.81 0.97 9.94
CA ASP A 85 -14.05 1.42 8.56
C ASP A 85 -14.59 0.29 7.68
N LEU A 86 -14.04 -0.92 7.83
CA LEU A 86 -14.48 -2.11 7.10
C LEU A 86 -15.89 -2.52 7.52
N ASP A 87 -16.19 -2.52 8.82
CA ASP A 87 -17.52 -2.81 9.36
C ASP A 87 -18.57 -1.78 8.91
N ALA A 88 -18.14 -0.53 8.72
CA ALA A 88 -18.97 0.54 8.15
C ALA A 88 -19.14 0.44 6.61
N GLY A 89 -18.62 -0.60 5.97
CA GLY A 89 -18.78 -0.82 4.52
C GLY A 89 -17.84 -0.01 3.63
N ARG A 90 -16.80 0.61 4.19
CA ARG A 90 -15.87 1.47 3.45
C ARG A 90 -14.81 0.65 2.70
N ILE A 91 -14.25 1.25 1.66
CA ILE A 91 -13.04 0.76 0.99
C ILE A 91 -11.84 1.33 1.75
N VAL A 92 -11.05 0.46 2.35
CA VAL A 92 -9.82 0.84 3.08
C VAL A 92 -8.62 0.57 2.18
N VAL A 93 -7.85 1.59 1.82
CA VAL A 93 -6.71 1.47 0.91
C VAL A 93 -5.40 1.54 1.69
N VAL A 94 -4.62 0.45 1.67
CA VAL A 94 -3.36 0.33 2.44
C VAL A 94 -2.18 -0.06 1.56
N ASN A 95 -1.03 0.59 1.79
CA ASN A 95 0.24 0.23 1.15
C ASN A 95 0.97 -0.84 1.98
N VAL A 96 1.09 -2.07 1.48
CA VAL A 96 1.65 -3.18 2.28
C VAL A 96 2.77 -3.93 1.57
N SER A 97 3.50 -4.74 2.33
CA SER A 97 4.44 -5.72 1.76
C SER A 97 3.67 -6.90 1.16
N ARG A 98 4.20 -7.52 0.11
CA ARG A 98 3.66 -8.79 -0.42
C ARG A 98 3.57 -9.88 0.65
N ALA A 99 4.49 -9.88 1.61
CA ALA A 99 4.54 -10.89 2.68
C ALA A 99 3.30 -10.90 3.58
N ILE A 100 2.58 -9.79 3.72
CA ILE A 100 1.37 -9.72 4.58
C ILE A 100 0.07 -10.01 3.81
N VAL A 101 0.12 -10.16 2.48
CA VAL A 101 -1.08 -10.35 1.65
C VAL A 101 -1.84 -11.62 2.03
N ALA A 102 -1.14 -12.73 2.25
CA ALA A 102 -1.77 -13.98 2.66
C ALA A 102 -2.43 -13.87 4.04
N ASP A 103 -1.82 -13.14 4.98
CA ASP A 103 -2.42 -12.90 6.30
C ASP A 103 -3.67 -12.01 6.20
N ALA A 104 -3.57 -10.93 5.43
CA ALA A 104 -4.69 -10.02 5.20
C ALA A 104 -5.88 -10.74 4.56
N ARG A 105 -5.65 -11.59 3.54
CA ARG A 105 -6.70 -12.39 2.88
C ARG A 105 -7.39 -13.38 3.82
N ARG A 106 -6.72 -13.87 4.89
CA ARG A 106 -7.37 -14.72 5.90
C ARG A 106 -8.27 -13.95 6.85
N ARG A 107 -8.06 -12.65 7.00
CA ARG A 107 -8.68 -11.82 8.05
C ARG A 107 -9.75 -10.88 7.52
N PHE A 108 -9.62 -10.44 6.26
CA PHE A 108 -10.46 -9.40 5.68
C PHE A 108 -10.81 -9.72 4.21
N PRO A 109 -11.97 -9.28 3.72
CA PRO A 109 -12.26 -9.23 2.29
C PRO A 109 -11.24 -8.30 1.61
N CYS A 110 -10.39 -8.85 0.75
CA CYS A 110 -9.25 -8.14 0.16
C CYS A 110 -9.40 -7.96 -1.35
N PHE A 111 -8.84 -6.88 -1.88
CA PHE A 111 -8.56 -6.69 -3.30
C PHE A 111 -7.12 -6.20 -3.46
N VAL A 112 -6.29 -6.98 -4.14
CA VAL A 112 -4.84 -6.76 -4.24
C VAL A 112 -4.52 -6.02 -5.53
N VAL A 113 -3.87 -4.86 -5.42
CA VAL A 113 -3.39 -4.09 -6.57
C VAL A 113 -1.87 -4.05 -6.57
N ALA A 114 -1.27 -4.62 -7.61
CA ALA A 114 0.18 -4.57 -7.80
C ALA A 114 0.57 -3.31 -8.58
N VAL A 115 1.34 -2.43 -7.95
CA VAL A 115 2.02 -1.32 -8.62
C VAL A 115 3.37 -1.81 -9.10
N THR A 116 3.61 -1.72 -10.42
CA THR A 116 4.80 -2.23 -11.08
C THR A 116 5.55 -1.11 -11.80
N ALA A 117 6.82 -1.34 -12.09
CA ALA A 117 7.61 -0.51 -12.98
C ALA A 117 8.80 -1.34 -13.51
N ALA A 118 9.26 -1.03 -14.72
CA ALA A 118 10.41 -1.69 -15.33
C ALA A 118 11.65 -1.65 -14.42
N PRO A 119 12.51 -2.69 -14.42
CA PRO A 119 13.71 -2.75 -13.57
C PRO A 119 14.61 -1.51 -13.68
N ALA A 120 14.79 -0.95 -14.88
CA ALA A 120 15.57 0.27 -15.10
C ALA A 120 14.96 1.50 -14.39
N ILE A 121 13.63 1.62 -14.40
CA ILE A 121 12.92 2.70 -13.70
C ILE A 121 13.03 2.52 -12.18
N LEU A 122 12.91 1.29 -11.68
CA LEU A 122 13.10 0.98 -10.27
C LEU A 122 14.52 1.36 -9.82
N ALA A 123 15.54 0.96 -10.58
CA ALA A 123 16.94 1.25 -10.28
C ALA A 123 17.20 2.76 -10.23
N ALA A 124 16.73 3.51 -11.23
CA ALA A 124 16.87 4.96 -11.29
C ALA A 124 16.19 5.66 -10.09
N ARG A 125 14.96 5.26 -9.75
CA ARG A 125 14.22 5.83 -8.61
C ARG A 125 14.88 5.52 -7.27
N LEU A 126 15.40 4.30 -7.09
CA LEU A 126 16.12 3.92 -5.87
C LEU A 126 17.43 4.70 -5.72
N ALA A 127 18.17 4.93 -6.81
CA ALA A 127 19.39 5.73 -6.79
C ALA A 127 19.13 7.20 -6.37
N VAL A 128 18.02 7.79 -6.85
CA VAL A 128 17.63 9.17 -6.49
C VAL A 128 17.20 9.30 -5.02
N ARG A 129 16.64 8.24 -4.43
CA ARG A 129 16.13 8.23 -3.05
C ARG A 129 17.23 8.45 -2.01
N ARG A 130 18.50 8.20 -2.35
CA ARG A 130 19.71 8.38 -1.52
C ARG A 130 19.62 7.79 -0.10
N ARG A 131 18.78 6.77 0.09
CA ARG A 131 18.59 6.07 1.39
C ARG A 131 19.24 4.70 1.45
N GLU A 132 19.71 4.21 0.31
CA GLU A 132 20.21 2.86 0.16
C GLU A 132 21.58 2.87 -0.51
N THR A 133 22.47 2.02 -0.01
CA THR A 133 23.73 1.69 -0.66
C THR A 133 23.49 0.94 -1.98
N ALA A 134 24.48 0.91 -2.87
CA ALA A 134 24.39 0.15 -4.12
C ALA A 134 24.04 -1.35 -3.88
N ALA A 135 24.59 -1.94 -2.82
CA ALA A 135 24.30 -3.33 -2.43
C ALA A 135 22.83 -3.50 -2.00
N GLU A 136 22.28 -2.57 -1.22
CA GLU A 136 20.87 -2.59 -0.82
C GLU A 136 19.94 -2.37 -2.01
N ILE A 137 20.30 -1.50 -2.95
CA ILE A 137 19.56 -1.31 -4.22
C ILE A 137 19.53 -2.63 -5.00
N GLY A 138 20.67 -3.29 -5.18
CA GLY A 138 20.76 -4.60 -5.84
C GLY A 138 19.88 -5.65 -5.16
N ALA A 139 19.95 -5.74 -3.83
CA ALA A 139 19.12 -6.66 -3.04
C ALA A 139 17.62 -6.35 -3.12
N ARG A 140 17.24 -5.09 -3.34
CA ARG A 140 15.84 -4.68 -3.59
C ARG A 140 15.38 -5.08 -4.99
N LEU A 141 16.22 -4.88 -6.01
CA LEU A 141 15.91 -5.24 -7.40
C LEU A 141 15.77 -6.75 -7.57
N ALA A 142 16.65 -7.56 -6.96
CA ALA A 142 16.58 -9.01 -7.02
C ALA A 142 15.24 -9.56 -6.46
N ARG A 143 14.72 -8.92 -5.40
CA ARG A 143 13.41 -9.29 -4.82
C ARG A 143 12.22 -8.77 -5.61
N ALA A 144 12.39 -7.85 -6.55
CA ALA A 144 11.29 -7.27 -7.30
C ALA A 144 10.50 -8.34 -8.09
N ALA A 145 11.21 -9.37 -8.58
CA ALA A 145 10.69 -10.46 -9.39
C ALA A 145 9.76 -11.45 -8.64
N ALA A 146 9.70 -11.40 -7.31
CA ALA A 146 8.84 -12.33 -6.57
C ALA A 146 7.35 -12.08 -6.90
N PRO A 147 6.60 -13.10 -7.36
CA PRO A 147 5.22 -12.95 -7.77
C PRO A 147 4.31 -12.64 -6.57
N VAL A 148 3.19 -11.97 -6.86
CA VAL A 148 2.05 -11.83 -5.96
C VAL A 148 0.80 -12.02 -6.79
N GLU A 149 -0.13 -12.82 -6.30
CA GLU A 149 -1.46 -12.92 -6.90
C GLU A 149 -2.19 -11.59 -6.69
N ALA A 150 -2.20 -10.75 -7.72
CA ALA A 150 -2.90 -9.48 -7.70
C ALA A 150 -4.19 -9.57 -8.52
N ASP A 151 -5.24 -8.92 -8.03
CA ASP A 151 -6.53 -8.81 -8.71
C ASP A 151 -6.50 -7.72 -9.80
N ALA A 152 -5.56 -6.75 -9.68
CA ALA A 152 -5.28 -5.76 -10.70
C ALA A 152 -3.82 -5.31 -10.68
N VAL A 153 -3.36 -4.73 -11.80
CA VAL A 153 -2.01 -4.20 -11.95
C VAL A 153 -2.06 -2.73 -12.39
N VAL A 154 -1.20 -1.90 -11.82
CA VAL A 154 -0.96 -0.50 -12.22
C VAL A 154 0.51 -0.34 -12.58
N ALA A 155 0.81 -0.15 -13.86
CA ALA A 155 2.16 0.18 -14.32
C ALA A 155 2.44 1.67 -14.05
N ASN A 156 3.37 1.96 -13.15
CA ASN A 156 3.82 3.32 -12.84
C ASN A 156 5.13 3.64 -13.57
N GLU A 157 5.05 3.70 -14.89
CA GLU A 157 6.20 3.85 -15.79
C GLU A 157 6.23 5.19 -16.53
N THR A 158 5.11 5.90 -16.59
CA THR A 158 4.97 7.19 -17.26
C THR A 158 4.90 8.33 -16.23
N THR A 159 3.73 8.96 -16.06
CA THR A 159 3.53 10.05 -15.13
C THR A 159 2.80 9.57 -13.86
N PRO A 160 3.08 10.18 -12.69
CA PRO A 160 2.27 10.00 -11.48
C PRO A 160 0.77 10.13 -11.74
N GLU A 161 0.40 11.09 -12.60
CA GLU A 161 -0.97 11.41 -12.96
C GLU A 161 -1.67 10.23 -13.65
N ALA A 162 -0.99 9.57 -14.61
CA ALA A 162 -1.54 8.44 -15.35
C ALA A 162 -1.70 7.22 -14.44
N ALA A 163 -0.69 6.91 -13.63
CA ALA A 163 -0.75 5.79 -12.69
C ALA A 163 -1.82 6.00 -11.60
N GLY A 164 -1.94 7.23 -11.08
CA GLY A 164 -2.99 7.61 -10.14
C GLY A 164 -4.40 7.51 -10.73
N ALA A 165 -4.59 7.90 -12.01
CA ALA A 165 -5.86 7.76 -12.71
C ALA A 165 -6.24 6.28 -12.93
N ALA A 166 -5.28 5.45 -13.34
CA ALA A 166 -5.49 4.01 -13.51
C ALA A 166 -5.88 3.34 -12.18
N PHE A 167 -5.17 3.68 -11.09
CA PHE A 167 -5.50 3.19 -9.76
C PHE A 167 -6.88 3.65 -9.27
N LEU A 168 -7.24 4.92 -9.48
CA LEU A 168 -8.57 5.43 -9.16
C LEU A 168 -9.66 4.67 -9.91
N GLY A 169 -9.46 4.39 -11.21
CA GLY A 169 -10.39 3.57 -11.99
C GLY A 169 -10.58 2.17 -11.41
N ILE A 170 -9.53 1.55 -10.85
CA ILE A 170 -9.64 0.27 -10.13
C ILE A 170 -10.46 0.44 -8.84
N LEU A 171 -10.17 1.47 -8.04
CA LEU A 171 -10.91 1.73 -6.79
C LEU A 171 -12.40 1.93 -7.03
N LEU A 172 -12.77 2.67 -8.08
CA LEU A 172 -14.17 2.88 -8.43
C LEU A 172 -14.84 1.57 -8.88
N ARG A 173 -14.15 0.69 -9.62
CA ARG A 173 -14.69 -0.65 -9.90
C ARG A 173 -14.85 -1.49 -8.65
N CYS A 174 -13.91 -1.43 -7.70
CA CYS A 174 -14.07 -2.07 -6.40
C CYS A 174 -15.31 -1.58 -5.65
N ARG A 175 -15.66 -0.31 -5.82
CA ARG A 175 -16.90 0.29 -5.30
C ARG A 175 -18.17 -0.24 -5.95
N ASP A 176 -18.08 -0.95 -7.06
CA ASP A 176 -19.25 -1.54 -7.72
C ASP A 176 -19.27 -3.08 -7.62
N LEU A 177 -18.16 -3.70 -7.16
CA LEU A 177 -18.11 -5.14 -6.95
C LEU A 177 -19.08 -5.58 -5.83
N PRO A 178 -19.82 -6.69 -6.03
CA PRO A 178 -20.70 -7.27 -5.01
C PRO A 178 -19.91 -7.64 -3.75
N CYS A 179 -20.60 -7.75 -2.61
CA CYS A 179 -19.96 -8.26 -1.39
C CYS A 179 -19.46 -9.69 -1.65
N LEU A 180 -18.21 -9.95 -1.28
CA LEU A 180 -17.74 -11.33 -1.19
C LEU A 180 -18.47 -11.98 0.01
N PRO A 181 -18.90 -13.26 -0.11
CA PRO A 181 -19.60 -13.96 0.96
C PRO A 181 -18.77 -14.07 2.24
#